data_AF-A0A357IW26-F1
#
_entry.id   AF-A0A357IW26-F1
#
_cell.length_a   1.000
_cell.length_b   1.000
_cell.length_c   1.000
_cell.angle_alpha   90.00
_cell.angle_beta   90.00
_cell.angle_gamma   90.00
#
_symmetry.space_group_name_H-M   'P 1'
#
loop_
_entity.id
_entity.type
_entity.pdbx_description
1 polymer ?
#
loop_
_entity_poly.entity_id
_entity_poly.type
_entity_poly.pdbx_seq_one_letter_code
_entity_poly.pdbx_strand_id
1 'polypeptide(L)'
;MEGQISIRFEREPDYFVGSRIQNLEQRVYIGWDKKARKAVAVTNVGSRPVYVDGEMRNVPYYCDLRILPEYRSRTLMARGFRFLRDHLLQGDDYAQCLIVSDNLKALDVLTSGRAGLPGFYHTGDYNTWAISTRQKFKSSSSGVQIRRAGADDRSAMQKFMDLEAPRKLFYPVYDFNEIGSHPYYENQRLEDYFLAFQDSRLVGILGCWDVEFCKQSRVVSYSTSLRWMRKIFNRLAFINNGFQLPPEGSLLKYFILHTLLIQNDDPEILRALINQVGLESSGYDYFLLGLAARDPLNDAVRKLKKRLYRAGHYLISFGKPDVLQKTESNFYLEAARL
;
A
#
# COMPACT_ATOMS: atom_id res chain seq x y z
N MET A 1 2.73 7.29 14.96
CA MET A 1 1.53 6.80 15.70
C MET A 1 1.96 6.54 17.13
N GLU A 2 1.14 6.88 18.12
CA GLU A 2 1.45 6.58 19.53
C GLU A 2 0.97 5.16 19.86
N GLY A 3 1.86 4.36 20.43
CA GLY A 3 1.63 2.95 20.75
C GLY A 3 2.83 2.37 21.51
N GLN A 4 2.84 1.06 21.76
CA GLN A 4 3.99 0.41 22.41
C GLN A 4 5.30 0.58 21.61
N ILE A 5 5.17 0.77 20.29
CA ILE A 5 6.24 1.18 19.38
C ILE A 5 5.75 2.41 18.63
N SER A 6 6.49 3.51 18.71
CA SER A 6 6.24 4.71 17.93
C SER A 6 7.03 4.66 16.63
N ILE A 7 6.32 4.65 15.50
CA ILE A 7 6.91 4.72 14.15
C ILE A 7 6.56 6.06 13.52
N ARG A 8 7.55 6.68 12.88
CA ARG A 8 7.40 7.86 12.03
C ARG A 8 7.58 7.46 10.58
N PHE A 9 6.59 7.81 9.76
CA PHE A 9 6.65 7.67 8.30
C PHE A 9 7.21 8.96 7.71
N GLU A 10 8.46 8.89 7.28
CA GLU A 10 9.24 9.97 6.69
C GLU A 10 9.14 9.92 5.16
N ARG A 11 9.27 11.08 4.53
CA ARG A 11 9.20 11.26 3.07
C ARG A 11 10.44 12.00 2.59
N GLU A 12 11.58 11.50 3.03
CA GLU A 12 12.91 11.99 2.69
C GLU A 12 13.45 11.24 1.46
N PRO A 13 14.33 11.86 0.66
CA PRO A 13 14.73 13.27 0.74
C PRO A 13 13.70 14.21 0.08
N ASP A 14 12.75 13.66 -0.69
CA ASP A 14 11.77 14.45 -1.44
C ASP A 14 10.36 13.84 -1.35
N TYR A 15 9.44 14.61 -0.78
CA TYR A 15 8.01 14.28 -0.70
C TYR A 15 7.37 14.08 -2.09
N PHE A 16 7.78 14.87 -3.08
CA PHE A 16 7.17 14.88 -4.40
C PHE A 16 7.54 13.64 -5.22
N VAL A 17 8.70 13.03 -4.99
CA VAL A 17 9.05 11.72 -5.57
C VAL A 17 8.06 10.66 -5.09
N GLY A 18 7.83 10.57 -3.77
CA GLY A 18 6.87 9.64 -3.19
C GLY A 18 5.45 9.87 -3.70
N SER A 19 5.07 11.13 -3.95
CA SER A 19 3.76 11.47 -4.51
C SER A 19 3.61 11.03 -5.99
N ARG A 20 4.69 11.06 -6.80
CA ARG A 20 4.65 10.64 -8.23
C ARG A 20 4.44 9.14 -8.37
N ILE A 21 4.97 8.34 -7.45
CA ILE A 21 4.75 6.90 -7.48
C ILE A 21 3.37 6.52 -6.91
N GLN A 22 2.77 7.35 -6.06
CA GLN A 22 1.43 7.10 -5.52
C GLN A 22 0.34 7.40 -6.56
N ASN A 23 0.49 8.50 -7.31
CA ASN A 23 -0.48 9.04 -8.24
C ASN A 23 0.20 9.44 -9.56
N LEU A 24 -0.37 9.01 -10.69
CA LEU A 24 0.13 9.36 -12.02
C LEU A 24 0.00 10.87 -12.26
N GLU A 25 -1.16 11.43 -11.93
CA GLU A 25 -1.35 12.89 -11.84
C GLU A 25 -1.26 13.33 -10.38
N GLN A 26 -0.23 14.10 -10.04
CA GLN A 26 -0.05 14.60 -8.69
C GLN A 26 -0.91 15.82 -8.41
N ARG A 27 -1.63 15.84 -7.28
CA ARG A 27 -2.38 17.01 -6.82
C ARG A 27 -2.16 17.20 -5.32
N VAL A 28 -1.10 17.92 -4.97
CA VAL A 28 -0.70 18.19 -3.59
C VAL A 28 -1.23 19.55 -3.15
N TYR A 29 -1.93 19.58 -2.02
CA TYR A 29 -2.51 20.80 -1.45
C TYR A 29 -1.91 21.10 -0.09
N ILE A 30 -1.62 22.37 0.15
CA ILE A 30 -1.08 22.86 1.42
C ILE A 30 -2.09 23.76 2.14
N GLY A 31 -2.24 23.54 3.43
CA GLY A 31 -2.84 24.52 4.32
C GLY A 31 -1.79 25.57 4.66
N TRP A 32 -2.04 26.82 4.27
CA TRP A 32 -1.10 27.93 4.50
C TRP A 32 -1.65 28.92 5.53
N ASP A 33 -0.89 29.15 6.60
CA ASP A 33 -1.14 30.23 7.54
C ASP A 33 -0.50 31.51 7.00
N LYS A 34 -1.33 32.42 6.48
CA LYS A 34 -0.87 33.70 5.92
C LYS A 34 -0.20 34.60 6.96
N LYS A 35 -0.66 34.58 8.22
CA LYS A 35 -0.15 35.45 9.27
C LYS A 35 1.22 34.95 9.75
N ALA A 36 1.33 33.65 10.01
CA ALA A 36 2.59 33.04 10.43
C ALA A 36 3.54 32.72 9.26
N ARG A 37 3.09 32.90 8.01
CA ARG A 37 3.82 32.59 6.77
C ARG A 37 4.41 31.17 6.75
N LYS A 38 3.59 30.18 7.11
CA LYS A 38 4.03 28.77 7.18
C LYS A 38 2.99 27.80 6.65
N ALA A 39 3.47 26.67 6.12
CA ALA A 39 2.64 25.52 5.81
C ALA A 39 2.28 24.80 7.11
N VAL A 40 0.99 24.53 7.30
CA VAL A 40 0.43 23.96 8.55
C VAL A 40 -0.30 22.65 8.32
N ALA A 41 -0.62 22.34 7.07
CA ALA A 41 -1.21 21.08 6.65
C ALA A 41 -0.76 20.72 5.23
N VAL A 42 -0.82 19.43 4.91
CA VAL A 42 -0.63 18.89 3.57
C VAL A 42 -1.60 17.74 3.34
N THR A 43 -2.05 17.55 2.10
CA THR A 43 -2.77 16.37 1.63
C THR A 43 -2.51 16.18 0.14
N ASN A 44 -2.64 14.96 -0.35
CA ASN A 44 -2.54 14.61 -1.75
C ASN A 44 -3.86 14.00 -2.22
N VAL A 45 -4.40 14.50 -3.33
CA VAL A 45 -5.63 14.03 -3.97
C VAL A 45 -5.38 13.85 -5.46
N GLY A 46 -4.21 13.32 -5.79
CA GLY A 46 -3.85 12.95 -7.15
C GLY A 46 -4.73 11.82 -7.68
N SER A 47 -4.61 11.53 -8.97
CA SER A 47 -5.35 10.45 -9.63
C SER A 47 -4.41 9.45 -10.28
N ARG A 48 -4.90 8.22 -10.40
CA ARG A 48 -4.22 7.15 -11.10
C ARG A 48 -5.22 6.31 -11.91
N PRO A 49 -4.80 5.74 -13.05
CA PRO A 49 -5.64 4.85 -13.81
C PRO A 49 -5.78 3.52 -13.06
N VAL A 50 -7.03 3.08 -12.89
CA VAL A 50 -7.38 1.79 -12.29
C VAL A 50 -8.53 1.16 -13.07
N TYR A 51 -8.70 -0.16 -12.96
CA TYR A 51 -9.86 -0.84 -13.54
C TYR A 51 -11.10 -0.68 -12.66
N VAL A 52 -12.20 -0.21 -13.24
CA VAL A 52 -13.53 -0.15 -12.64
C VAL A 52 -14.49 -0.81 -13.61
N ASP A 53 -15.12 -1.92 -13.19
CA ASP A 53 -15.96 -2.76 -14.06
C ASP A 53 -15.23 -3.22 -15.34
N GLY A 54 -13.93 -3.49 -15.24
CA GLY A 54 -13.08 -3.89 -16.36
C GLY A 54 -12.63 -2.75 -17.28
N GLU A 55 -13.12 -1.53 -17.07
CA GLU A 55 -12.72 -0.36 -17.86
C GLU A 55 -11.68 0.48 -17.10
N MET A 56 -10.71 1.04 -17.83
CA MET A 56 -9.76 1.99 -17.26
C MET A 56 -10.49 3.29 -16.86
N ARG A 57 -10.35 3.70 -15.60
CA ARG A 57 -10.79 5.01 -15.11
C ARG A 57 -9.69 5.67 -14.28
N ASN A 58 -9.54 6.98 -14.45
CA ASN A 58 -8.69 7.77 -13.56
C ASN A 58 -9.45 8.03 -12.25
N VAL A 59 -9.02 7.39 -11.17
CA VAL A 59 -9.67 7.52 -9.86
C VAL A 59 -8.77 8.30 -8.92
N PRO A 60 -9.27 9.37 -8.27
CA PRO A 60 -8.54 10.08 -7.23
C PRO A 60 -8.20 9.18 -6.03
N TYR A 61 -7.02 9.37 -5.44
CA TYR A 61 -6.61 8.73 -4.20
C TYR A 61 -6.28 9.79 -3.15
N TYR A 62 -7.13 9.87 -2.12
CA TYR A 62 -6.97 10.79 -1.01
C TYR A 62 -6.01 10.22 0.04
N CYS A 63 -4.83 10.82 0.13
CA CYS A 63 -3.77 10.36 1.03
C CYS A 63 -2.99 11.52 1.67
N ASP A 64 -2.03 11.14 2.51
CA ASP A 64 -1.04 12.02 3.14
C ASP A 64 -1.60 13.20 3.94
N LEU A 65 -2.85 13.12 4.41
CA LEU A 65 -3.40 14.15 5.26
C LEU A 65 -2.58 14.27 6.55
N ARG A 66 -1.86 15.39 6.69
CA ARG A 66 -1.09 15.75 7.88
C ARG A 66 -1.39 17.19 8.26
N ILE A 67 -1.60 17.42 9.56
CA ILE A 67 -1.85 18.74 10.14
C ILE A 67 -0.98 18.88 11.38
N LEU A 68 -0.28 20.01 11.48
CA LEU A 68 0.51 20.36 12.66
C LEU A 68 -0.37 20.32 13.92
N PRO A 69 0.11 19.74 15.04
CA PRO A 69 -0.70 19.55 16.25
C PRO A 69 -1.47 20.80 16.71
N GLU A 70 -0.81 21.95 16.70
CA GLU A 70 -1.38 23.24 17.11
C GLU A 70 -2.40 23.83 16.12
N TYR A 71 -2.52 23.26 14.92
CA TYR A 71 -3.49 23.62 13.88
C TYR A 71 -4.61 22.59 13.70
N ARG A 72 -4.69 21.56 14.55
CA ARG A 72 -5.74 20.54 14.50
C ARG A 72 -7.08 21.06 15.06
N SER A 73 -7.59 22.12 14.45
CA SER A 73 -8.92 22.67 14.76
C SER A 73 -9.97 22.08 13.82
N ARG A 74 -11.22 22.01 14.30
CA ARG A 74 -12.36 21.56 13.48
C ARG A 74 -12.59 22.46 12.25
N THR A 75 -12.21 23.74 12.33
CA THR A 75 -12.45 24.71 11.26
C THR A 75 -11.52 24.53 10.07
N LEU A 76 -10.24 24.19 10.29
CA LEU A 76 -9.31 23.91 9.20
C LEU A 76 -9.76 22.68 8.40
N MET A 77 -10.20 21.63 9.10
CA MET A 77 -10.70 20.43 8.44
C MET A 77 -11.96 20.70 7.62
N ALA A 78 -12.94 21.39 8.19
CA ALA A 78 -14.16 21.74 7.45
C ALA A 78 -13.85 22.60 6.21
N ARG A 79 -12.86 23.51 6.29
CA ARG A 79 -12.40 24.29 5.12
C ARG A 79 -11.75 23.41 4.06
N GLY A 80 -10.91 22.47 4.48
CA GLY A 80 -10.28 21.50 3.57
C GLY A 80 -11.31 20.67 2.81
N PHE A 81 -12.30 20.10 3.50
CA PHE A 81 -13.35 19.32 2.85
C PHE A 81 -14.28 20.15 1.96
N ARG A 82 -14.59 21.40 2.33
CA ARG A 82 -15.28 22.32 1.39
C ARG A 82 -14.47 22.54 0.13
N PHE A 83 -13.15 22.75 0.25
CA PHE A 83 -12.29 22.85 -0.91
C PHE A 83 -12.35 21.60 -1.79
N LEU A 84 -12.30 20.39 -1.20
CA LEU A 84 -12.46 19.14 -1.94
C LEU A 84 -13.79 19.07 -2.69
N ARG A 85 -14.91 19.39 -2.03
CA ARG A 85 -16.24 19.39 -2.65
C ARG A 85 -16.33 20.36 -3.82
N ASP A 86 -15.86 21.59 -3.61
CA ASP A 86 -16.10 22.67 -4.55
C ASP A 86 -15.17 22.54 -5.78
N HIS A 87 -14.03 21.85 -5.67
CA HIS A 87 -13.00 21.82 -6.73
C HIS A 87 -12.61 20.43 -7.23
N LEU A 88 -12.74 19.36 -6.44
CA LEU A 88 -12.13 18.05 -6.75
C LEU A 88 -13.11 16.89 -6.82
N LEU A 89 -14.19 16.91 -6.03
CA LEU A 89 -15.16 15.82 -5.92
C LEU A 89 -16.58 16.40 -6.05
N GLN A 90 -17.03 16.60 -7.29
CA GLN A 90 -18.34 17.17 -7.60
C GLN A 90 -19.34 16.05 -7.92
N GLY A 91 -20.61 16.25 -7.56
CA GLY A 91 -21.65 15.25 -7.85
C GLY A 91 -21.39 13.89 -7.17
N ASP A 92 -21.30 12.84 -7.99
CA ASP A 92 -21.05 11.44 -7.61
C ASP A 92 -19.57 11.04 -7.69
N ASP A 93 -18.67 11.99 -7.96
CA ASP A 93 -17.23 11.78 -7.88
C ASP A 93 -16.81 11.20 -6.53
N TYR A 94 -15.77 10.38 -6.56
CA TYR A 94 -15.22 9.77 -5.35
C TYR A 94 -13.70 9.68 -5.39
N ALA A 95 -13.09 9.67 -4.21
CA ALA A 95 -11.68 9.35 -4.01
C ALA A 95 -11.54 8.07 -3.20
N GLN A 96 -10.62 7.19 -3.60
CA GLN A 96 -10.19 6.06 -2.78
C GLN A 96 -9.38 6.59 -1.59
N CYS A 97 -9.50 5.94 -0.43
CA CYS A 97 -8.72 6.24 0.76
C CYS A 97 -8.51 4.98 1.59
N LEU A 98 -7.31 4.82 2.16
CA LEU A 98 -7.04 3.78 3.14
C LEU A 98 -6.87 4.39 4.54
N ILE A 99 -7.63 3.89 5.51
CA ILE A 99 -7.53 4.33 6.91
C ILE A 99 -7.10 3.14 7.77
N VAL A 100 -5.93 3.23 8.40
CA VAL A 100 -5.42 2.22 9.34
C VAL A 100 -6.36 2.07 10.53
N SER A 101 -6.71 0.83 10.91
CA SER A 101 -7.75 0.54 11.91
C SER A 101 -7.45 1.10 13.29
N ASP A 102 -6.17 1.21 13.67
CA ASP A 102 -5.75 1.77 14.96
C ASP A 102 -5.87 3.31 15.02
N ASN A 103 -6.18 3.96 13.90
CA ASN A 103 -6.39 5.41 13.84
C ASN A 103 -7.82 5.78 14.25
N LEU A 104 -8.23 5.35 15.45
CA LEU A 104 -9.58 5.54 16.00
C LEU A 104 -10.01 7.02 15.99
N LYS A 105 -9.07 7.95 16.22
CA LYS A 105 -9.33 9.38 16.16
C LYS A 105 -9.69 9.86 14.75
N ALA A 106 -8.99 9.37 13.73
CA ALA A 106 -9.32 9.73 12.35
C ALA A 106 -10.65 9.10 11.94
N LEU A 107 -10.89 7.84 12.30
CA LEU A 107 -12.16 7.17 12.05
C LEU A 107 -13.32 7.96 12.67
N ASP A 108 -13.27 8.24 13.97
CA ASP A 108 -14.33 8.99 14.67
C ASP A 108 -14.60 10.36 14.05
N VAL A 109 -13.56 11.11 13.68
CA VAL A 109 -13.74 12.44 13.08
C VAL A 109 -14.30 12.34 11.65
N LEU A 110 -13.74 11.46 10.82
CA LEU A 110 -14.03 11.38 9.39
C LEU A 110 -15.36 10.66 9.12
N THR A 111 -15.74 9.66 9.91
CA THR A 111 -17.00 8.92 9.74
C THR A 111 -18.16 9.49 10.56
N SER A 112 -17.99 10.65 11.22
CA SER A 112 -19.01 11.25 12.10
C SER A 112 -20.28 11.74 11.39
N GLY A 113 -20.31 11.78 10.05
CA GLY A 113 -21.50 12.17 9.27
C GLY A 113 -21.96 13.62 9.49
N ARG A 114 -21.11 14.49 10.05
CA ARG A 114 -21.46 15.89 10.35
C ARG A 114 -21.67 16.70 9.08
N ALA A 115 -22.56 17.69 9.15
CA ALA A 115 -22.89 18.57 8.04
C ALA A 115 -21.65 19.19 7.36
N GLY A 116 -21.51 18.96 6.06
CA GLY A 116 -20.43 19.51 5.22
C GLY A 116 -19.15 18.68 5.13
N LEU A 117 -19.08 17.51 5.80
CA LEU A 117 -18.05 16.50 5.54
C LEU A 117 -18.53 15.53 4.44
N PRO A 118 -17.61 14.96 3.64
CA PRO A 118 -17.97 13.90 2.71
C PRO A 118 -18.37 12.63 3.47
N GLY A 119 -19.16 11.78 2.83
CA GLY A 119 -19.35 10.40 3.25
C GLY A 119 -18.06 9.60 3.09
N PHE A 120 -17.71 8.83 4.12
CA PHE A 120 -16.65 7.84 4.09
C PHE A 120 -17.29 6.45 4.01
N TYR A 121 -17.47 5.96 2.79
CA TYR A 121 -18.15 4.69 2.54
C TYR A 121 -17.14 3.56 2.65
N HIS A 122 -17.23 2.74 3.70
CA HIS A 122 -16.40 1.54 3.83
C HIS A 122 -16.75 0.55 2.72
N THR A 123 -15.73 0.09 2.00
CA THR A 123 -15.89 -0.84 0.87
C THR A 123 -15.18 -2.17 1.09
N GLY A 124 -14.40 -2.29 2.16
CA GLY A 124 -13.83 -3.55 2.60
C GLY A 124 -12.61 -3.37 3.48
N ASP A 125 -12.23 -4.45 4.15
CA ASP A 125 -11.04 -4.47 4.99
C ASP A 125 -9.80 -4.82 4.17
N TYR A 126 -8.65 -4.33 4.63
CA TYR A 126 -7.36 -4.48 3.98
C TYR A 126 -6.32 -4.98 4.98
N ASN A 127 -5.66 -6.07 4.60
CA ASN A 127 -4.60 -6.72 5.36
C ASN A 127 -3.25 -6.35 4.77
N THR A 128 -2.36 -5.80 5.60
CA THR A 128 -0.93 -5.70 5.29
C THR A 128 -0.16 -6.70 6.13
N TRP A 129 0.36 -7.74 5.48
CA TRP A 129 1.20 -8.76 6.11
C TRP A 129 2.66 -8.34 6.04
N ALA A 130 3.29 -8.14 7.20
CA ALA A 130 4.74 -8.10 7.28
C ALA A 130 5.26 -9.54 7.44
N ILE A 131 6.02 -10.02 6.46
CA ILE A 131 6.53 -11.39 6.41
C ILE A 131 8.03 -11.36 6.70
N SER A 132 8.48 -12.08 7.72
CA SER A 132 9.89 -12.07 8.13
C SER A 132 10.77 -12.75 7.08
N THR A 133 11.90 -12.14 6.72
CA THR A 133 12.92 -12.77 5.84
C THR A 133 13.75 -13.83 6.57
N ARG A 134 13.70 -13.86 7.90
CA ARG A 134 14.54 -14.73 8.76
C ARG A 134 13.97 -16.14 8.95
N GLN A 135 12.86 -16.45 8.29
CA GLN A 135 12.30 -17.79 8.27
C GLN A 135 12.90 -18.62 7.15
N LYS A 136 12.77 -19.94 7.26
CA LYS A 136 13.15 -20.84 6.16
C LYS A 136 12.06 -20.80 5.10
N PHE A 137 12.41 -20.34 3.90
CA PHE A 137 11.59 -20.49 2.71
C PHE A 137 11.94 -21.80 2.01
N LYS A 138 10.98 -22.35 1.27
CA LYS A 138 11.14 -23.63 0.55
C LYS A 138 11.21 -23.35 -0.95
N SER A 139 12.10 -24.02 -1.67
CA SER A 139 12.02 -24.00 -3.14
C SER A 139 10.67 -24.56 -3.59
N SER A 140 10.10 -23.96 -4.65
CA SER A 140 8.83 -24.41 -5.22
C SER A 140 8.95 -25.86 -5.72
N SER A 141 8.03 -26.73 -5.30
CA SER A 141 7.94 -28.12 -5.77
C SER A 141 6.63 -28.40 -6.52
N SER A 142 5.84 -27.37 -6.82
CA SER A 142 4.42 -27.49 -7.22
C SER A 142 4.18 -27.52 -8.73
N GLY A 143 5.16 -27.93 -9.54
CA GLY A 143 5.06 -27.85 -11.01
C GLY A 143 5.01 -26.41 -11.56
N VAL A 144 5.12 -25.42 -10.68
CA VAL A 144 5.24 -24.00 -11.03
C VAL A 144 6.72 -23.64 -11.03
N GLN A 145 7.21 -23.21 -12.20
CA GLN A 145 8.54 -22.66 -12.35
C GLN A 145 8.52 -21.16 -12.06
N ILE A 146 9.36 -20.70 -11.13
CA ILE A 146 9.51 -19.29 -10.81
C ILE A 146 10.85 -18.79 -11.33
N ARG A 147 10.86 -17.65 -12.00
CA ARG A 147 12.08 -16.93 -12.38
C ARG A 147 11.85 -15.42 -12.38
N ARG A 148 12.93 -14.65 -12.37
CA ARG A 148 12.88 -13.20 -12.61
C ARG A 148 12.49 -12.90 -14.05
N ALA A 149 11.82 -11.76 -14.25
CA ALA A 149 11.53 -11.23 -15.57
C ALA A 149 12.79 -10.67 -16.23
N GLY A 150 12.89 -10.86 -17.56
CA GLY A 150 13.88 -10.24 -18.42
C GLY A 150 13.21 -9.33 -19.45
N ALA A 151 14.02 -8.61 -20.25
CA ALA A 151 13.52 -7.64 -21.23
C ALA A 151 12.51 -8.24 -22.22
N ASP A 152 12.70 -9.50 -22.61
CA ASP A 152 11.84 -10.22 -23.56
C ASP A 152 10.45 -10.57 -22.98
N ASP A 153 10.28 -10.50 -21.66
CA ASP A 153 9.01 -10.83 -21.00
C ASP A 153 7.98 -9.69 -21.06
N ARG A 154 8.38 -8.45 -21.39
CA ARG A 154 7.49 -7.26 -21.32
C ARG A 154 6.16 -7.49 -22.04
N SER A 155 6.20 -8.04 -23.25
CA SER A 155 4.98 -8.30 -24.03
C SER A 155 4.09 -9.37 -23.38
N ALA A 156 4.67 -10.42 -22.82
CA ALA A 156 3.91 -11.47 -22.13
C ALA A 156 3.30 -10.95 -20.82
N MET A 157 4.05 -10.14 -20.08
CA MET A 157 3.59 -9.50 -18.85
C MET A 157 2.43 -8.52 -19.12
N GLN A 158 2.54 -7.70 -20.16
CA GLN A 158 1.47 -6.78 -20.54
C GLN A 158 0.20 -7.55 -20.96
N LYS A 159 0.33 -8.58 -21.80
CA LYS A 159 -0.81 -9.42 -22.20
C LYS A 159 -1.49 -10.10 -21.01
N PHE A 160 -0.72 -10.55 -20.03
CA PHE A 160 -1.26 -11.15 -18.82
C PHE A 160 -1.97 -10.12 -17.93
N MET A 161 -1.41 -8.91 -17.81
CA MET A 161 -2.04 -7.77 -17.12
C MET A 161 -3.37 -7.39 -17.77
N ASP A 162 -3.39 -7.20 -19.08
CA ASP A 162 -4.59 -6.81 -19.83
C ASP A 162 -5.71 -7.84 -19.72
N LEU A 163 -5.36 -9.11 -19.49
CA LEU A 163 -6.33 -10.21 -19.29
C LEU A 163 -6.85 -10.30 -17.85
N GLU A 164 -5.95 -10.29 -16.86
CA GLU A 164 -6.31 -10.64 -15.48
C GLU A 164 -6.64 -9.43 -14.60
N ALA A 165 -5.98 -8.28 -14.81
CA ALA A 165 -6.17 -7.10 -13.97
C ALA A 165 -7.59 -6.50 -14.04
N PRO A 166 -8.28 -6.43 -15.21
CA PRO A 166 -9.65 -5.94 -15.30
C PRO A 166 -10.66 -6.71 -14.43
N ARG A 167 -10.32 -7.93 -13.99
CA ARG A 167 -11.18 -8.77 -13.14
C ARG A 167 -11.28 -8.27 -11.70
N LYS A 168 -10.35 -7.42 -11.24
CA LYS A 168 -10.34 -6.87 -9.89
C LYS A 168 -10.67 -5.39 -9.89
N LEU A 169 -11.59 -5.00 -9.01
CA LEU A 169 -11.94 -3.61 -8.84
C LEU A 169 -10.74 -2.81 -8.30
N PHE A 170 -10.49 -1.64 -8.86
CA PHE A 170 -9.40 -0.72 -8.53
C PHE A 170 -7.97 -1.23 -8.79
N TYR A 171 -7.80 -2.33 -9.53
CA TYR A 171 -6.47 -2.78 -9.91
C TYR A 171 -5.76 -1.69 -10.75
N PRO A 172 -4.53 -1.26 -10.39
CA PRO A 172 -3.83 -0.22 -11.15
C PRO A 172 -3.59 -0.62 -12.60
N VAL A 173 -3.84 0.28 -13.53
CA VAL A 173 -3.44 0.05 -14.92
C VAL A 173 -1.93 0.27 -15.02
N TYR A 174 -1.24 -0.80 -15.36
CA TYR A 174 0.20 -0.85 -15.50
C TYR A 174 0.59 -0.88 -16.98
N ASP A 175 1.67 -0.17 -17.30
CA ASP A 175 2.37 -0.26 -18.56
C ASP A 175 3.80 -0.74 -18.29
N PHE A 176 4.09 -1.99 -18.64
CA PHE A 176 5.40 -2.57 -18.43
C PHE A 176 6.47 -1.99 -19.35
N ASN A 177 6.12 -1.27 -20.42
CA ASN A 177 7.11 -0.60 -21.28
C ASN A 177 7.72 0.62 -20.61
N GLU A 178 6.96 1.27 -19.71
CA GLU A 178 7.36 2.48 -19.02
C GLU A 178 8.22 2.22 -17.76
N ILE A 179 8.44 0.95 -17.41
CA ILE A 179 9.34 0.59 -16.30
C ILE A 179 10.77 0.90 -16.69
N GLY A 180 11.39 1.77 -15.88
CA GLY A 180 12.74 2.30 -16.07
C GLY A 180 12.78 3.65 -16.79
N SER A 181 11.66 4.19 -17.27
CA SER A 181 11.59 5.47 -17.97
C SER A 181 10.65 6.48 -17.30
N HIS A 182 9.46 6.06 -16.89
CA HIS A 182 8.44 6.99 -16.40
C HIS A 182 8.53 7.20 -14.87
N PRO A 183 8.41 8.43 -14.35
CA PRO A 183 8.49 8.73 -12.90
C PRO A 183 7.45 8.01 -12.03
N TYR A 184 6.36 7.52 -12.63
CA TYR A 184 5.34 6.70 -11.94
C TYR A 184 5.87 5.32 -11.53
N TYR A 185 6.93 4.83 -12.18
CA TYR A 185 7.62 3.57 -11.90
C TYR A 185 9.03 3.81 -11.34
N GLU A 186 9.27 4.97 -10.72
CA GLU A 186 10.57 5.34 -10.15
C GLU A 186 11.17 4.21 -9.29
N ASN A 187 12.45 3.91 -9.51
CA ASN A 187 13.18 2.84 -8.83
C ASN A 187 12.62 1.41 -9.03
N GLN A 188 11.70 1.18 -9.97
CA GLN A 188 11.34 -0.17 -10.39
C GLN A 188 12.25 -0.64 -11.52
N ARG A 189 12.64 -1.91 -11.47
CA ARG A 189 13.35 -2.58 -12.54
C ARG A 189 12.60 -3.85 -12.92
N LEU A 190 12.68 -4.20 -14.20
CA LEU A 190 11.99 -5.40 -14.68
C LEU A 190 12.50 -6.68 -13.99
N GLU A 191 13.79 -6.74 -13.68
CA GLU A 191 14.41 -7.86 -12.94
C GLU A 191 13.87 -8.03 -11.52
N ASP A 192 13.18 -7.04 -10.94
CA ASP A 192 12.56 -7.14 -9.61
C ASP A 192 11.18 -7.80 -9.64
N TYR A 193 10.70 -8.19 -10.82
CA TYR A 193 9.48 -8.97 -11.00
C TYR A 193 9.78 -10.46 -11.06
N PHE A 194 9.02 -11.23 -10.30
CA PHE A 194 8.99 -12.68 -10.33
C PHE A 194 7.80 -13.14 -11.16
N LEU A 195 8.07 -14.06 -12.09
CA LEU A 195 7.09 -14.65 -12.99
C LEU A 195 6.90 -16.12 -12.63
N ALA A 196 5.64 -16.54 -12.55
CA ALA A 196 5.26 -17.94 -12.34
C ALA A 196 4.79 -18.57 -13.64
N PHE A 197 5.37 -19.70 -14.02
CA PHE A 197 5.03 -20.45 -15.22
C PHE A 197 4.54 -21.86 -14.87
N GLN A 198 3.47 -22.29 -15.53
CA GLN A 198 3.01 -23.69 -15.59
C GLN A 198 2.94 -24.08 -17.06
N ASP A 199 3.59 -25.18 -17.45
CA ASP A 199 3.63 -25.65 -18.85
C ASP A 199 3.98 -24.53 -19.86
N SER A 200 4.98 -23.72 -19.54
CA SER A 200 5.44 -22.54 -20.31
C SER A 200 4.44 -21.38 -20.43
N ARG A 201 3.26 -21.46 -19.81
CA ARG A 201 2.28 -20.39 -19.73
C ARG A 201 2.51 -19.54 -18.48
N LEU A 202 2.51 -18.22 -18.63
CA LEU A 202 2.55 -17.28 -17.50
C LEU A 202 1.23 -17.37 -16.71
N VAL A 203 1.33 -17.66 -15.42
CA VAL A 203 0.19 -17.83 -14.50
C VAL A 203 0.24 -16.91 -13.29
N GLY A 204 1.32 -16.15 -13.12
CA GLY A 204 1.41 -15.17 -12.06
C GLY A 204 2.56 -14.18 -12.22
N ILE A 205 2.35 -12.96 -11.73
CA ILE A 205 3.31 -11.87 -11.64
C ILE A 205 3.34 -11.39 -10.19
N LEU A 206 4.54 -11.14 -9.68
CA LEU A 206 4.77 -10.49 -8.38
C LEU A 206 5.99 -9.57 -8.47
N GLY A 207 5.79 -8.28 -8.29
CA GLY A 207 6.88 -7.30 -8.22
C GLY A 207 7.38 -7.09 -6.79
N CYS A 208 8.67 -6.79 -6.65
CA CYS A 208 9.30 -6.33 -5.42
C CYS A 208 9.73 -4.86 -5.59
N TRP A 209 9.26 -3.97 -4.72
CA TRP A 209 9.62 -2.55 -4.79
C TRP A 209 10.22 -2.07 -3.49
N ASP A 210 11.50 -1.71 -3.54
CA ASP A 210 12.14 -0.95 -2.49
C ASP A 210 11.77 0.54 -2.64
N VAL A 211 11.00 1.03 -1.67
CA VAL A 211 10.51 2.40 -1.62
C VAL A 211 11.30 3.27 -0.63
N GLU A 212 12.39 2.78 -0.04
CA GLU A 212 13.19 3.51 0.95
C GLU A 212 13.72 4.86 0.42
N PHE A 213 13.87 4.98 -0.91
CA PHE A 213 14.28 6.20 -1.61
C PHE A 213 13.30 7.38 -1.45
N CYS A 214 12.04 7.13 -1.06
CA CYS A 214 11.04 8.19 -0.86
C CYS A 214 10.06 7.95 0.29
N LYS A 215 10.02 6.75 0.87
CA LYS A 215 9.17 6.34 1.99
C LYS A 215 9.99 5.57 3.01
N GLN A 216 10.23 6.20 4.15
CA GLN A 216 11.05 5.61 5.22
C GLN A 216 10.21 5.41 6.48
N SER A 217 10.39 4.27 7.14
CA SER A 217 9.77 4.00 8.44
C SER A 217 10.84 4.03 9.52
N ARG A 218 10.85 5.09 10.34
CA ARG A 218 11.80 5.25 11.44
C ARG A 218 11.17 4.84 12.76
N VAL A 219 11.88 4.00 13.52
CA VAL A 219 11.53 3.71 14.91
C VAL A 219 11.87 4.94 15.74
N VAL A 220 10.87 5.59 16.33
CA VAL A 220 11.07 6.78 17.17
C VAL A 220 11.34 6.38 18.60
N SER A 221 10.47 5.55 19.18
CA SER A 221 10.57 5.17 20.58
C SER A 221 9.85 3.86 20.88
N TYR A 222 10.26 3.21 21.95
CA TYR A 222 9.53 2.12 22.59
C TYR A 222 8.91 2.61 23.89
N SER A 223 7.79 2.01 24.31
CA SER A 223 7.31 2.18 25.69
C SER A 223 8.39 1.74 26.69
N THR A 224 8.40 2.32 27.89
CA THR A 224 9.45 2.07 28.89
C THR A 224 9.61 0.57 29.20
N SER A 225 8.50 -0.17 29.31
CA SER A 225 8.51 -1.62 29.51
C SER A 225 9.11 -2.38 28.33
N LEU A 226 8.76 -2.00 27.10
CA LEU A 226 9.24 -2.67 25.89
C LEU A 226 10.72 -2.34 25.61
N ARG A 227 11.20 -1.14 26.00
CA ARG A 227 12.61 -0.76 25.91
C ARG A 227 13.51 -1.67 26.74
N TRP A 228 13.10 -2.00 27.96
CA TRP A 228 13.84 -2.94 28.83
C TRP A 228 13.77 -4.36 28.30
N MET A 229 12.58 -4.81 27.92
CA MET A 229 12.42 -6.16 27.37
C MET A 229 13.12 -6.33 26.01
N ARG A 230 13.36 -5.26 25.23
CA ARG A 230 14.04 -5.30 23.93
C ARG A 230 15.34 -6.10 23.93
N LYS A 231 16.16 -5.92 24.97
CA LYS A 231 17.45 -6.63 25.13
C LYS A 231 17.26 -8.13 25.32
N ILE A 232 16.20 -8.53 26.02
CA ILE A 232 15.84 -9.92 26.27
C ILE A 232 15.18 -10.51 25.01
N PHE A 233 14.24 -9.77 24.41
CA PHE A 233 13.53 -10.13 23.17
C PHE A 233 14.47 -10.37 21.99
N ASN A 234 15.46 -9.51 21.78
CA ASN A 234 16.39 -9.66 20.66
C ASN A 234 17.38 -10.83 20.85
N ARG A 235 17.69 -11.22 22.10
CA ARG A 235 18.46 -12.44 22.40
C ARG A 235 17.65 -13.71 22.18
N LEU A 236 16.32 -13.63 22.37
CA LEU A 236 15.36 -14.71 22.15
C LEU A 236 14.60 -14.57 20.81
N ALA A 237 15.21 -13.96 19.79
CA ALA A 237 14.55 -13.61 18.52
C ALA A 237 13.88 -14.81 17.80
N PHE A 238 14.27 -16.04 18.15
CA PHE A 238 13.61 -17.28 17.72
C PHE A 238 12.11 -17.33 18.09
N ILE A 239 11.71 -16.74 19.22
CA ILE A 239 10.36 -16.82 19.81
C ILE A 239 9.39 -15.79 19.19
N ASN A 240 9.88 -14.74 18.51
CA ASN A 240 9.04 -13.63 18.01
C ASN A 240 8.77 -13.69 16.50
N ASN A 241 8.50 -14.87 15.95
CA ASN A 241 8.21 -15.05 14.52
C ASN A 241 9.26 -14.40 13.58
N GLY A 242 10.54 -14.38 13.98
CA GLY A 242 11.62 -13.82 13.15
C GLY A 242 11.69 -12.29 13.10
N PHE A 243 10.90 -11.56 13.90
CA PHE A 243 10.99 -10.11 14.01
C PHE A 243 11.95 -9.70 15.13
N GLN A 244 12.89 -8.82 14.83
CA GLN A 244 13.68 -8.10 15.83
C GLN A 244 13.07 -6.74 16.13
N LEU A 245 13.40 -6.19 17.30
CA LEU A 245 13.06 -4.82 17.68
C LEU A 245 14.29 -3.93 17.44
N PRO A 246 14.31 -3.15 16.34
CA PRO A 246 15.43 -2.29 15.98
C PRO A 246 15.76 -1.26 17.07
N PRO A 247 16.96 -0.66 17.07
CA PRO A 247 17.24 0.51 17.91
C PRO A 247 16.30 1.69 17.63
N GLU A 248 16.02 2.51 18.65
CA GLU A 248 15.39 3.82 18.45
C GLU A 248 16.28 4.65 17.50
N GLY A 249 15.65 5.42 16.62
CA GLY A 249 16.30 6.21 15.56
C GLY A 249 16.61 5.43 14.27
N SER A 250 16.58 4.09 14.27
CA SER A 250 16.90 3.31 13.07
C SER A 250 15.74 3.23 12.07
N LEU A 251 16.11 3.05 10.80
CA LEU A 251 15.18 2.77 9.71
C LEU A 251 14.85 1.28 9.66
N LEU A 252 13.58 0.97 9.42
CA LEU A 252 13.14 -0.39 9.14
C LEU A 252 13.51 -0.73 7.69
N LYS A 253 14.20 -1.86 7.49
CA LYS A 253 14.59 -2.34 6.17
C LYS A 253 13.56 -3.32 5.61
N TYR A 254 12.79 -2.87 4.64
CA TYR A 254 11.78 -3.69 3.97
C TYR A 254 11.55 -3.22 2.54
N PHE A 255 11.05 -4.12 1.70
CA PHE A 255 10.45 -3.80 0.42
C PHE A 255 8.96 -4.21 0.44
N ILE A 256 8.21 -3.72 -0.54
CA ILE A 256 6.78 -3.97 -0.66
C ILE A 256 6.54 -4.83 -1.89
N LEU A 257 5.75 -5.88 -1.72
CA LEU A 257 5.22 -6.67 -2.82
C LEU A 257 4.11 -5.89 -3.52
N HIS A 258 4.20 -5.80 -4.83
CA HIS A 258 3.29 -5.04 -5.68
C HIS A 258 3.02 -5.79 -6.98
N THR A 259 2.12 -5.28 -7.81
CA THR A 259 1.72 -5.91 -9.09
C THR A 259 1.43 -7.40 -8.90
N LEU A 260 0.74 -7.72 -7.80
CA LEU A 260 0.33 -9.09 -7.50
C LEU A 260 -0.81 -9.44 -8.44
N LEU A 261 -0.55 -10.32 -9.40
CA LEU A 261 -1.55 -10.76 -10.34
C LEU A 261 -1.40 -12.26 -10.54
N ILE A 262 -2.40 -13.02 -10.13
CA ILE A 262 -2.34 -14.49 -10.09
C ILE A 262 -3.56 -15.01 -10.82
N GLN A 263 -3.34 -15.93 -11.74
CA GLN A 263 -4.44 -16.55 -12.46
C GLN A 263 -5.41 -17.21 -11.47
N ASN A 264 -6.69 -16.84 -11.58
CA ASN A 264 -7.78 -17.36 -10.75
C ASN A 264 -7.60 -17.17 -9.24
N ASP A 265 -6.74 -16.24 -8.83
CA ASP A 265 -6.40 -15.99 -7.43
C ASP A 265 -5.95 -17.26 -6.66
N ASP A 266 -5.22 -18.17 -7.33
CA ASP A 266 -4.72 -19.41 -6.72
C ASP A 266 -3.66 -19.13 -5.63
N PRO A 267 -3.94 -19.44 -4.35
CA PRO A 267 -3.01 -19.18 -3.26
C PRO A 267 -1.71 -19.98 -3.32
N GLU A 268 -1.67 -21.12 -4.00
CA GLU A 268 -0.47 -21.94 -4.12
C GLU A 268 0.53 -21.36 -5.13
N ILE A 269 0.06 -20.71 -6.19
CA ILE A 269 0.92 -19.94 -7.11
C ILE A 269 1.56 -18.77 -6.35
N LEU A 270 0.78 -18.01 -5.60
CA LEU A 270 1.33 -16.93 -4.78
C LEU A 270 2.29 -17.45 -3.71
N ARG A 271 2.00 -18.60 -3.08
CA ARG A 271 2.91 -19.21 -2.10
C ARG A 271 4.26 -19.55 -2.74
N ALA A 272 4.27 -20.08 -3.96
CA ALA A 272 5.50 -20.35 -4.70
C ALA A 272 6.30 -19.07 -4.99
N LEU A 273 5.63 -18.00 -5.43
CA LEU A 273 6.25 -16.69 -5.65
C LEU A 273 6.84 -16.09 -4.35
N ILE A 274 6.08 -16.08 -3.25
CA ILE A 274 6.54 -15.57 -1.95
C ILE A 274 7.74 -16.35 -1.44
N ASN A 275 7.76 -17.66 -1.62
CA ASN A 275 8.90 -18.48 -1.24
C ASN A 275 10.16 -18.12 -2.03
N GLN A 276 10.04 -17.92 -3.35
CA GLN A 276 11.17 -17.53 -4.18
C GLN A 276 11.69 -16.14 -3.79
N VAL A 277 10.80 -15.16 -3.61
CA VAL A 277 11.14 -13.84 -3.08
C VAL A 277 11.87 -13.96 -1.75
N GLY A 278 11.36 -14.80 -0.84
CA GLY A 278 11.96 -15.02 0.47
C GLY A 278 13.39 -15.57 0.40
N LEU A 279 13.68 -16.49 -0.52
CA LEU A 279 15.02 -17.02 -0.75
C LEU A 279 16.01 -15.95 -1.24
N GLU A 280 15.52 -14.92 -1.95
CA GLU A 280 16.33 -13.85 -2.53
C GLU A 280 16.26 -12.52 -1.73
N SER A 281 15.62 -12.53 -0.56
CA SER A 281 15.37 -11.32 0.26
C SER A 281 16.51 -10.93 1.20
N SER A 282 17.74 -11.36 0.91
CA SER A 282 18.91 -11.06 1.75
C SER A 282 19.12 -9.55 1.89
N GLY A 283 19.34 -9.06 3.11
CA GLY A 283 19.57 -7.64 3.39
C GLY A 283 18.34 -6.88 3.91
N TYR A 284 17.15 -7.47 3.81
CA TYR A 284 15.91 -6.94 4.39
C TYR A 284 15.49 -7.70 5.65
N ASP A 285 14.77 -7.05 6.56
CA ASP A 285 14.25 -7.69 7.78
C ASP A 285 12.89 -8.36 7.56
N TYR A 286 12.08 -7.79 6.67
CA TYR A 286 10.77 -8.29 6.27
C TYR A 286 10.37 -7.70 4.91
N PHE A 287 9.34 -8.26 4.30
CA PHE A 287 8.65 -7.65 3.16
C PHE A 287 7.16 -7.53 3.45
N LEU A 288 6.50 -6.56 2.81
CA LEU A 288 5.09 -6.27 3.01
C LEU A 288 4.24 -6.82 1.86
N LEU A 289 3.17 -7.53 2.19
CA LEU A 289 2.14 -7.96 1.24
C LEU A 289 0.80 -7.33 1.63
N GLY A 290 0.22 -6.53 0.74
CA GLY A 290 -1.10 -5.95 0.90
C GLY A 290 -2.17 -6.69 0.12
N LEU A 291 -3.29 -7.01 0.77
CA LEU A 291 -4.42 -7.72 0.19
C LEU A 291 -5.74 -7.23 0.78
N ALA A 292 -6.82 -7.21 0.00
CA ALA A 292 -8.16 -7.15 0.57
C ALA A 292 -8.35 -8.34 1.51
N ALA A 293 -9.05 -8.15 2.64
CA ALA A 293 -9.15 -9.19 3.67
C ALA A 293 -9.94 -10.43 3.21
N ARG A 294 -10.80 -10.27 2.20
CA ARG A 294 -11.58 -11.34 1.58
C ARG A 294 -10.87 -12.01 0.38
N ASP A 295 -9.74 -11.47 -0.08
CA ASP A 295 -9.00 -12.04 -1.20
C ASP A 295 -8.49 -13.44 -0.82
N PRO A 296 -8.80 -14.51 -1.59
CA PRO A 296 -8.36 -15.88 -1.26
C PRO A 296 -6.84 -16.01 -1.20
N LEU A 297 -6.08 -15.10 -1.84
CA LEU A 297 -4.62 -15.05 -1.78
C LEU A 297 -4.07 -14.85 -0.36
N ASN A 298 -4.89 -14.42 0.62
CA ASN A 298 -4.50 -14.42 2.04
C ASN A 298 -4.10 -15.83 2.54
N ASP A 299 -4.56 -16.89 1.88
CA ASP A 299 -4.21 -18.27 2.25
C ASP A 299 -2.75 -18.60 1.95
N ALA A 300 -2.13 -17.90 1.00
CA ALA A 300 -0.73 -18.05 0.63
C ALA A 300 0.23 -17.73 1.80
N VAL A 301 -0.20 -16.91 2.77
CA VAL A 301 0.66 -16.51 3.89
C VAL A 301 0.40 -17.27 5.19
N ARG A 302 -0.66 -18.09 5.30
CA ARG A 302 -1.12 -18.71 6.57
C ARG A 302 0.00 -19.37 7.39
N LYS A 303 0.89 -20.14 6.75
CA LYS A 303 1.97 -20.91 7.40
C LYS A 303 3.28 -20.12 7.60
N LEU A 304 3.35 -18.88 7.13
CA LEU A 304 4.55 -18.04 7.26
C LEU A 304 4.57 -17.32 8.62
N LYS A 305 5.78 -17.11 9.13
CA LYS A 305 6.08 -16.21 10.24
C LYS A 305 5.85 -14.77 9.78
N LYS A 306 4.82 -14.13 10.33
CA LYS A 306 4.33 -12.82 9.88
C LYS A 306 3.65 -12.03 10.99
N ARG A 307 3.42 -10.74 10.74
CA ARG A 307 2.57 -9.84 11.53
C ARG A 307 1.50 -9.23 10.62
N LEU A 308 0.34 -8.93 11.18
CA LEU A 308 -0.79 -8.33 10.47
C LEU A 308 -0.98 -6.88 10.92
N TYR A 309 -1.14 -5.99 9.96
CA TYR A 309 -1.66 -4.65 10.15
C TYR A 309 -2.97 -4.53 9.37
N ARG A 310 -4.00 -3.98 10.01
CA ARG A 310 -5.34 -3.84 9.43
C ARG A 310 -5.64 -2.39 9.07
N ALA A 311 -6.37 -2.23 7.99
CA ALA A 311 -6.93 -0.96 7.56
C ALA A 311 -8.32 -1.20 6.93
N GLY A 312 -9.11 -0.14 6.81
CA GLY A 312 -10.31 -0.13 5.98
C GLY A 312 -10.06 0.64 4.69
N HIS A 313 -10.57 0.13 3.59
CA HIS A 313 -10.67 0.84 2.32
C HIS A 313 -12.00 1.59 2.26
N TYR A 314 -11.93 2.87 1.89
CA TYR A 314 -13.06 3.78 1.87
C TYR A 314 -13.13 4.52 0.55
N LEU A 315 -14.35 4.82 0.11
CA LEU A 315 -14.61 5.84 -0.90
C LEU A 315 -15.09 7.11 -0.20
N ILE A 316 -14.43 8.22 -0.52
CA ILE A 316 -14.77 9.56 -0.03
C ILE A 316 -15.60 10.23 -1.13
N SER A 317 -16.85 10.59 -0.84
CA SER A 317 -17.72 11.29 -1.79
C SER A 317 -18.70 12.22 -1.09
N PHE A 318 -19.12 13.29 -1.76
CA PHE A 318 -20.20 14.16 -1.29
C PHE A 318 -21.59 13.70 -1.77
N GLY A 319 -21.62 12.86 -2.80
CA GLY A 319 -22.78 12.09 -3.23
C GLY A 319 -22.69 10.63 -2.81
N LYS A 320 -23.59 9.79 -3.35
CA LYS A 320 -23.52 8.34 -3.20
C LYS A 320 -22.95 7.76 -4.50
N PRO A 321 -21.67 7.34 -4.53
CA PRO A 321 -21.07 6.84 -5.76
C PRO A 321 -21.65 5.48 -6.16
N ASP A 322 -21.97 5.32 -7.44
CA ASP A 322 -22.65 4.13 -7.98
C ASP A 322 -21.83 2.84 -7.84
N VAL A 323 -20.50 2.96 -7.81
CA VAL A 323 -19.57 1.84 -7.63
C VAL A 323 -19.81 1.10 -6.30
N LEU A 324 -20.43 1.74 -5.30
CA LEU A 324 -20.74 1.12 -4.00
C LEU A 324 -21.69 -0.07 -4.09
N GLN A 325 -22.53 -0.14 -5.12
CA GLN A 325 -23.42 -1.28 -5.34
C GLN A 325 -22.66 -2.53 -5.80
N LYS A 326 -21.39 -2.38 -6.18
CA LYS A 326 -20.57 -3.39 -6.85
C LYS A 326 -19.35 -3.82 -6.03
N THR A 327 -19.04 -3.11 -4.94
CA THR A 327 -17.76 -3.21 -4.20
C THR A 327 -17.60 -4.43 -3.29
N GLU A 328 -18.60 -5.31 -3.14
CA GLU A 328 -18.62 -6.25 -2.01
C GLU A 328 -17.66 -7.47 -2.07
N SER A 329 -16.95 -7.76 -3.17
CA SER A 329 -16.27 -9.07 -3.25
C SER A 329 -14.78 -9.13 -3.63
N ASN A 330 -14.19 -8.26 -4.45
CA ASN A 330 -12.77 -8.44 -4.84
C ASN A 330 -12.09 -7.16 -5.37
N PHE A 331 -11.72 -6.22 -4.49
CA PHE A 331 -10.89 -5.08 -4.88
C PHE A 331 -9.39 -5.40 -4.72
N TYR A 332 -8.56 -4.78 -5.55
CA TYR A 332 -7.11 -4.73 -5.37
C TYR A 332 -6.68 -3.30 -5.12
N LEU A 333 -5.86 -3.12 -4.09
CA LEU A 333 -5.21 -1.86 -3.80
C LEU A 333 -3.73 -2.14 -3.62
N GLU A 334 -2.88 -1.41 -4.32
CA GLU A 334 -1.46 -1.71 -4.32
C GLU A 334 -0.75 -1.04 -3.13
N ALA A 335 -0.33 -1.85 -2.14
CA ALA A 335 0.33 -1.37 -0.92
C ALA A 335 1.53 -0.44 -1.17
N ALA A 336 2.32 -0.69 -2.22
CA ALA A 336 3.51 0.10 -2.53
C ALA A 336 3.17 1.56 -2.87
N ARG A 337 1.97 1.80 -3.39
CA ARG A 337 1.45 3.12 -3.79
C ARG A 337 0.57 3.79 -2.74
N LEU A 338 0.57 3.30 -1.49
CA LEU A 338 -0.21 3.90 -0.39
C LEU A 338 0.56 4.92 0.44
#